data_AF-A0AAT9HBG3-F1
#
_entry.id   AF-A0AAT9HBG3-F1
#
_cell.length_a   1.000
_cell.length_b   1.000
_cell.length_c   1.000
_cell.angle_alpha   90.00
_cell.angle_beta   90.00
_cell.angle_gamma   90.00
#
_symmetry.space_group_name_H-M   'P 1'
#
loop_
_entity.id
_entity.type
_entity.pdbx_description
1 polymer ?
#
loop_
_entity_poly.entity_id
_entity_poly.type
_entity_poly.pdbx_seq_one_letter_code
_entity_poly.pdbx_strand_id
1 'polypeptide(L)'
;MALPVADDWQGELHAAWCRAAVRQRDATWSRALLGEPSAPEAGGPGAVSLAERAKLLGTLGAAERAEWVAGFIETHGLSEAFQLLGVCAVPWAAPVGRAVADALNIARDAGSYPWSFSGVMGLAERCLDPSEASRLDALLALPDEPENASPGAGGYWSEAFQRLVTTLHLRARIHSELTP
;
A
#
# COMPACT_ATOMS: atom_id res chain seq x y z
N MET A 1 -15.02 36.23 4.20
CA MET A 1 -15.55 36.19 5.58
C MET A 1 -16.17 34.81 5.76
N ALA A 2 -15.45 33.87 6.37
CA ALA A 2 -15.99 32.55 6.67
C ALA A 2 -16.71 32.63 8.02
N LEU A 3 -17.99 32.25 8.07
CA LEU A 3 -18.71 32.12 9.33
C LEU A 3 -18.07 30.97 10.12
N PRO A 4 -17.90 31.09 11.44
CA PRO A 4 -17.40 30.00 12.26
C PRO A 4 -18.43 28.87 12.18
N VAL A 5 -18.12 27.85 11.40
CA VAL A 5 -18.76 26.53 11.54
C VAL A 5 -18.42 26.13 12.97
N ALA A 6 -19.44 25.93 13.81
CA ALA A 6 -19.20 25.35 15.13
C ALA A 6 -18.44 24.02 14.92
N ASP A 7 -17.38 23.78 15.71
CA ASP A 7 -16.40 22.71 15.47
C ASP A 7 -17.04 21.30 15.33
N ASP A 8 -18.29 21.14 15.76
CA ASP A 8 -19.11 19.94 15.63
C ASP A 8 -19.58 19.61 14.20
N TRP A 9 -19.56 20.56 13.26
CA TRP A 9 -20.01 20.34 11.88
C TRP A 9 -18.91 20.14 10.84
N GLN A 10 -17.65 20.43 11.17
CA GLN A 10 -16.56 20.36 10.20
C GLN A 10 -16.39 18.94 9.63
N GLY A 11 -16.47 17.91 10.47
CA GLY A 11 -16.36 16.52 10.05
C GLY A 11 -17.51 16.07 9.15
N GLU A 12 -18.75 16.47 9.47
CA GLU A 12 -19.93 16.14 8.66
C GLU A 12 -19.88 16.80 7.28
N LEU A 13 -19.46 18.07 7.24
CA LEU A 13 -19.29 18.82 5.99
C LEU A 13 -18.19 18.22 5.12
N HIS A 14 -17.05 17.87 5.71
CA HIS A 14 -15.95 17.22 5.00
C HIS A 14 -16.41 15.88 4.41
N ALA A 15 -17.07 15.03 5.19
CA ALA A 15 -17.60 13.75 4.72
C ALA A 15 -18.66 13.95 3.61
N ALA A 16 -19.48 15.01 3.68
CA ALA A 16 -20.42 15.34 2.61
C ALA A 16 -19.71 15.74 1.31
N TRP A 17 -18.63 16.52 1.39
CA TRP A 17 -17.79 16.86 0.23
C TRP A 17 -17.08 15.65 -0.35
N CYS A 18 -16.54 14.75 0.49
CA CYS A 18 -15.96 13.48 0.03
C CYS A 18 -16.97 12.66 -0.77
N ARG A 19 -18.18 12.47 -0.24
CA ARG A 19 -19.25 11.76 -0.95
C ARG A 19 -19.64 12.45 -2.25
N ALA A 20 -19.71 13.78 -2.26
CA ALA A 20 -20.04 14.54 -3.47
C ALA A 20 -18.96 14.42 -4.55
N ALA A 21 -17.68 14.52 -4.18
CA ALA A 21 -16.55 14.35 -5.08
C ALA A 21 -16.51 12.95 -5.69
N VAL A 22 -16.70 11.91 -4.87
CA VAL A 22 -16.79 10.52 -5.34
C VAL A 22 -17.96 10.33 -6.29
N ARG A 23 -19.15 10.84 -5.94
CA ARG A 23 -20.36 10.71 -6.78
C ARG A 23 -20.19 11.38 -8.14
N GLN A 24 -19.49 12.52 -8.18
CA GLN A 24 -19.19 13.25 -9.41
C GLN A 24 -17.96 12.72 -10.15
N ARG A 25 -17.18 11.81 -9.53
CA ARG A 25 -15.87 11.36 -10.01
C ARG A 25 -14.92 12.53 -10.31
N ASP A 26 -14.93 13.54 -9.44
CA ASP A 26 -14.12 14.74 -9.62
C ASP A 26 -12.73 14.56 -9.00
N ALA A 27 -11.75 14.27 -9.86
CA ALA A 27 -10.38 14.01 -9.42
C ALA A 27 -9.70 15.23 -8.78
N THR A 28 -10.09 16.46 -9.16
CA THR A 28 -9.50 17.69 -8.59
C THR A 28 -9.96 17.87 -7.15
N TRP A 29 -11.26 17.71 -6.91
CA TRP A 29 -11.81 17.76 -5.57
C TRP A 29 -11.33 16.58 -4.72
N SER A 30 -11.29 15.36 -5.27
CA SER A 30 -10.79 14.21 -4.52
C SER A 30 -9.34 14.36 -4.10
N ARG A 31 -8.47 14.92 -4.94
CA ARG A 31 -7.08 15.26 -4.57
C ARG A 31 -7.03 16.26 -3.42
N ALA A 32 -7.82 17.34 -3.51
CA ALA A 32 -7.85 18.37 -2.47
C ALA A 32 -8.34 17.82 -1.12
N LEU A 33 -9.32 16.91 -1.15
CA LEU A 33 -9.90 16.28 0.04
C LEU A 33 -8.99 15.18 0.63
N LEU A 34 -8.22 14.47 -0.20
CA LEU A 34 -7.25 13.47 0.25
C LEU A 34 -6.07 14.11 1.00
N GLY A 35 -5.59 15.26 0.51
CA GLY A 35 -4.39 15.90 1.03
C GLY A 35 -3.11 15.11 0.75
N GLU A 36 -2.04 15.43 1.48
CA GLU A 36 -0.78 14.69 1.40
C GLU A 36 -0.88 13.30 2.05
N PRO A 37 -0.21 12.27 1.51
CA PRO A 37 -0.21 10.94 2.11
C PRO A 37 0.32 10.93 3.55
N SER A 38 1.25 11.83 3.86
CA SER A 38 1.88 11.98 5.17
C SER A 38 1.02 12.73 6.19
N ALA A 39 -0.10 13.31 5.76
CA ALA A 39 -0.98 14.03 6.66
C ALA A 39 -1.40 13.07 7.79
N PRO A 40 -1.31 13.50 9.07
CA PRO A 40 -1.64 12.65 10.19
C PRO A 40 -3.04 12.07 10.01
N GLU A 41 -3.19 10.79 10.33
CA GLU A 41 -4.49 10.17 10.60
C GLU A 41 -5.22 11.13 11.52
N ALA A 42 -6.17 11.88 10.99
CA ALA A 42 -6.92 12.85 11.78
C ALA A 42 -7.90 12.10 12.68
N GLY A 43 -7.47 11.06 13.41
CA GLY A 43 -8.25 10.16 14.28
C GLY A 43 -8.97 10.87 15.43
N GLY A 44 -9.07 12.19 15.39
CA GLY A 44 -10.08 12.96 16.08
C GLY A 44 -11.41 13.03 15.31
N PRO A 45 -12.41 13.70 15.88
CA PRO A 45 -13.68 13.96 15.22
C PRO A 45 -13.46 14.67 13.88
N GLY A 46 -13.79 14.01 12.76
CA GLY A 46 -13.56 14.54 11.41
C GLY A 46 -12.50 13.82 10.57
N ALA A 47 -11.89 12.74 11.08
CA ALA A 47 -11.00 11.85 10.30
C ALA A 47 -11.69 11.30 9.05
N VAL A 48 -11.01 11.37 7.90
CA VAL A 48 -11.39 10.58 6.73
C VAL A 48 -11.05 9.12 7.01
N SER A 49 -12.07 8.27 7.15
CA SER A 49 -11.86 6.82 7.27
C SER A 49 -11.07 6.26 6.08
N LEU A 50 -10.31 5.18 6.29
CA LEU A 50 -9.60 4.49 5.19
C LEU A 50 -10.54 4.09 4.04
N ALA A 51 -11.79 3.72 4.34
CA ALA A 51 -12.79 3.40 3.33
C ALA A 51 -13.19 4.63 2.47
N GLU A 52 -13.21 5.82 3.06
CA GLU A 52 -13.49 7.07 2.33
C GLU A 52 -12.29 7.51 1.50
N ARG A 53 -11.06 7.40 2.04
CA ARG A 53 -9.80 7.57 1.26
C ARG A 53 -9.77 6.61 0.07
N ALA A 54 -10.12 5.34 0.33
CA ALA A 54 -10.56 4.30 -0.58
C ALA A 54 -11.23 4.84 -1.86
N LYS A 55 -12.40 5.41 -1.63
CA LYS A 55 -13.31 5.89 -2.67
C LYS A 55 -12.76 7.12 -3.39
N LEU A 56 -12.13 8.04 -2.68
CA LEU A 56 -11.52 9.24 -3.28
C LEU A 56 -10.37 8.87 -4.21
N LEU A 57 -9.45 8.00 -3.77
CA LEU A 57 -8.35 7.49 -4.59
C LEU A 57 -8.84 6.81 -5.87
N GLY A 58 -9.98 6.10 -5.79
CA GLY A 58 -10.64 5.48 -6.93
C GLY A 58 -11.07 6.45 -8.04
N THR A 59 -11.16 7.75 -7.75
CA THR A 59 -11.46 8.80 -8.76
C THR A 59 -10.22 9.30 -9.50
N LEU A 60 -9.03 9.07 -8.95
CA LEU A 60 -7.76 9.55 -9.52
C LEU A 60 -7.28 8.65 -10.66
N GLY A 61 -6.36 9.18 -11.47
CA GLY A 61 -5.61 8.37 -12.44
C GLY A 61 -4.79 7.28 -11.76
N ALA A 62 -4.51 6.18 -12.46
CA ALA A 62 -3.82 5.02 -11.87
C ALA A 62 -2.42 5.36 -11.36
N ALA A 63 -1.65 6.15 -12.11
CA ALA A 63 -0.30 6.57 -11.71
C ALA A 63 -0.33 7.44 -10.46
N GLU A 64 -1.19 8.47 -10.45
CA GLU A 64 -1.35 9.37 -9.31
C GLU A 64 -1.80 8.63 -8.04
N ARG A 65 -2.78 7.72 -8.18
CA ARG A 65 -3.23 6.88 -7.07
C ARG A 65 -2.09 6.01 -6.52
N ALA A 66 -1.26 5.46 -7.40
CA ALA A 66 -0.14 4.63 -7.00
C ALA A 66 0.90 5.42 -6.20
N GLU A 67 1.25 6.62 -6.64
CA GLU A 67 2.17 7.52 -5.90
C GLU A 67 1.60 7.87 -4.53
N TRP A 68 0.31 8.21 -4.45
CA TRP A 68 -0.32 8.55 -3.18
C TRP A 68 -0.30 7.37 -2.20
N VAL A 69 -0.67 6.17 -2.66
CA VAL A 69 -0.68 4.97 -1.81
C VAL A 69 0.73 4.57 -1.39
N ALA A 70 1.73 4.68 -2.27
CA ALA A 70 3.12 4.42 -1.93
C ALA A 70 3.61 5.35 -0.80
N GLY A 71 3.39 6.66 -0.93
CA GLY A 71 3.74 7.62 0.12
C GLY A 71 3.00 7.38 1.45
N PHE A 72 1.76 6.87 1.38
CA PHE A 72 1.00 6.51 2.58
C PHE A 72 1.60 5.29 3.29
N ILE A 73 2.01 4.25 2.53
CA ILE A 73 2.72 3.08 3.08
C ILE A 73 4.04 3.49 3.72
N GLU A 74 4.81 4.35 3.06
CA GLU A 74 6.10 4.83 3.57
C GLU A 74 5.94 5.62 4.88
N THR A 75 4.86 6.39 5.03
CA THR A 75 4.64 7.22 6.22
C THR A 75 4.00 6.46 7.38
N HIS A 76 2.94 5.69 7.12
CA HIS A 76 2.09 5.09 8.15
C HIS A 76 2.29 3.58 8.31
N GLY A 77 3.03 2.97 7.39
CA GLY A 77 3.29 1.54 7.38
C GLY A 77 2.24 0.72 6.65
N LEU A 78 2.63 -0.51 6.36
CA LEU A 78 1.87 -1.43 5.52
C LEU A 78 0.57 -1.93 6.15
N SER A 79 0.53 -2.07 7.48
CA SER A 79 -0.65 -2.53 8.22
C SER A 79 -1.82 -1.55 8.05
N GLU A 80 -1.56 -0.26 8.19
CA GLU A 80 -2.57 0.81 8.01
C GLU A 80 -3.00 0.94 6.55
N ALA A 81 -2.06 0.75 5.61
CA ALA A 81 -2.30 0.90 4.19
C ALA A 81 -3.03 -0.29 3.53
N PHE A 82 -3.19 -1.42 4.22
CA PHE A 82 -3.64 -2.69 3.62
C PHE A 82 -4.92 -2.55 2.79
N GLN A 83 -5.91 -1.81 3.31
CA GLN A 83 -7.19 -1.61 2.61
C GLN A 83 -7.04 -0.77 1.33
N LEU A 84 -6.06 0.15 1.29
CA LEU A 84 -5.82 1.02 0.14
C LEU A 84 -5.18 0.27 -1.03
N LEU A 85 -4.47 -0.82 -0.77
CA LEU A 85 -3.93 -1.69 -1.83
C LEU A 85 -5.03 -2.25 -2.74
N GLY A 86 -6.25 -2.40 -2.21
CA GLY A 86 -7.41 -2.89 -2.96
C GLY A 86 -7.90 -1.96 -4.08
N VAL A 87 -7.50 -0.69 -4.09
CA VAL A 87 -7.84 0.26 -5.18
C VAL A 87 -6.72 0.46 -6.19
N CYS A 88 -5.52 -0.06 -5.93
CA CYS A 88 -4.42 0.02 -6.87
C CYS A 88 -4.71 -0.78 -8.14
N ALA A 89 -4.26 -0.28 -9.29
CA ALA A 89 -4.34 -1.03 -10.54
C ALA A 89 -3.50 -2.33 -10.43
N VAL A 90 -3.90 -3.38 -11.15
CA VAL A 90 -3.12 -4.62 -11.26
C VAL A 90 -2.62 -4.78 -12.71
N PRO A 91 -1.33 -5.11 -12.93
CA PRO A 91 -0.28 -5.17 -11.92
C PRO A 91 -0.05 -3.81 -11.22
N TRP A 92 0.40 -3.86 -9.97
CA TRP A 92 0.74 -2.69 -9.17
C TRP A 92 1.81 -1.90 -9.91
N ALA A 93 1.55 -0.61 -10.09
CA ALA A 93 2.56 0.30 -10.59
C ALA A 93 3.78 0.29 -9.65
N ALA A 94 4.94 0.54 -10.26
CA ALA A 94 6.22 0.37 -9.61
C ALA A 94 6.38 1.11 -8.26
N PRO A 95 5.82 2.32 -8.02
CA PRO A 95 5.86 2.95 -6.69
C PRO A 95 5.21 2.09 -5.58
N VAL A 96 4.01 1.56 -5.81
CA VAL A 96 3.31 0.71 -4.83
C VAL A 96 4.06 -0.59 -4.62
N GLY A 97 4.55 -1.22 -5.70
CA GLY A 97 5.31 -2.46 -5.61
C GLY A 97 6.58 -2.30 -4.76
N ARG A 98 7.31 -1.19 -4.95
CA ARG A 98 8.49 -0.84 -4.14
C ARG A 98 8.14 -0.60 -2.69
N ALA A 99 7.16 0.27 -2.40
CA ALA A 99 6.77 0.58 -1.03
C ALA A 99 6.32 -0.67 -0.25
N VAL A 100 5.58 -1.59 -0.89
CA VAL A 100 5.19 -2.87 -0.25
C VAL A 100 6.40 -3.76 0.01
N ALA A 101 7.29 -3.93 -0.98
CA ALA A 101 8.49 -4.76 -0.82
C ALA A 101 9.43 -4.21 0.27
N ASP A 102 9.64 -2.89 0.28
CA ASP A 102 10.47 -2.21 1.28
C ASP A 102 9.85 -2.33 2.68
N ALA A 103 8.53 -2.15 2.82
CA ALA A 103 7.85 -2.32 4.11
C ALA A 103 7.90 -3.77 4.62
N LEU A 104 7.80 -4.77 3.74
CA LEU A 104 7.99 -6.18 4.11
C LEU A 104 9.42 -6.47 4.54
N ASN A 105 10.41 -5.89 3.85
CA ASN A 105 11.81 -6.02 4.22
C ASN A 105 12.10 -5.38 5.60
N ILE A 106 11.59 -4.17 5.84
CA ILE A 106 11.68 -3.50 7.13
C ILE A 106 11.01 -4.33 8.23
N ALA A 107 9.85 -4.93 7.97
CA ALA A 107 9.16 -5.78 8.94
C ALA A 107 9.98 -7.04 9.29
N ARG A 108 10.63 -7.67 8.30
CA ARG A 108 11.58 -8.77 8.50
C ARG A 108 12.74 -8.33 9.39
N ASP A 109 13.40 -7.24 9.02
CA ASP A 109 14.61 -6.74 9.70
C ASP A 109 14.30 -6.29 11.14
N ALA A 110 13.07 -5.81 11.40
CA ALA A 110 12.57 -5.49 12.73
C ALA A 110 12.19 -6.74 13.57
N GLY A 111 12.33 -7.96 13.04
CA GLY A 111 11.97 -9.20 13.74
C GLY A 111 10.46 -9.41 13.90
N SER A 112 9.63 -8.75 13.07
CA SER A 112 8.18 -8.89 13.14
C SER A 112 7.73 -10.30 12.79
N TYR A 113 6.59 -10.70 13.32
CA TYR A 113 6.00 -12.00 13.04
C TYR A 113 5.56 -12.13 11.57
N PRO A 114 6.13 -13.07 10.80
CA PRO A 114 5.83 -13.18 9.38
C PRO A 114 4.35 -13.44 9.05
N TRP A 115 3.66 -14.23 9.88
CA TRP A 115 2.25 -14.59 9.66
C TRP A 115 1.28 -13.40 9.73
N SER A 116 1.67 -12.32 10.40
CA SER A 116 0.93 -11.06 10.40
C SER A 116 0.88 -10.41 9.02
N PHE A 117 1.83 -10.74 8.14
CA PHE A 117 1.96 -10.19 6.79
C PHE A 117 1.53 -11.16 5.69
N SER A 118 1.07 -12.38 6.02
CA SER A 118 0.65 -13.40 5.04
C SER A 118 -0.40 -12.88 4.05
N GLY A 119 -1.33 -12.04 4.49
CA GLY A 119 -2.34 -11.41 3.62
C GLY A 119 -1.72 -10.49 2.57
N VAL A 120 -0.74 -9.66 2.98
CA VAL A 120 0.00 -8.78 2.05
C VAL A 120 0.89 -9.60 1.13
N MET A 121 1.62 -10.59 1.66
CA MET A 121 2.47 -11.46 0.84
C MET A 121 1.67 -12.13 -0.28
N GLY A 122 0.49 -12.67 0.04
CA GLY A 122 -0.39 -13.26 -0.98
C GLY A 122 -0.93 -12.24 -1.99
N LEU A 123 -1.14 -10.97 -1.60
CA LEU A 123 -1.46 -9.90 -2.56
C LEU A 123 -0.26 -9.57 -3.43
N ALA A 124 0.93 -9.41 -2.86
CA ALA A 124 2.16 -9.11 -3.58
C ALA A 124 2.45 -10.16 -4.66
N GLU A 125 2.31 -11.46 -4.34
CA GLU A 125 2.48 -12.57 -5.30
C GLU A 125 1.59 -12.43 -6.54
N ARG A 126 0.37 -11.90 -6.39
CA ARG A 126 -0.62 -11.75 -7.48
C ARG A 126 -0.54 -10.38 -8.17
N CYS A 127 -0.25 -9.34 -7.40
CA CYS A 127 -0.43 -7.95 -7.82
C CYS A 127 0.88 -7.31 -8.26
N LEU A 128 2.06 -7.75 -7.80
CA LEU A 128 3.32 -7.20 -8.31
C LEU A 128 3.47 -7.45 -9.81
N ASP A 129 4.07 -6.47 -10.49
CA ASP A 129 4.48 -6.59 -11.87
C ASP A 129 5.60 -7.64 -11.97
N PRO A 130 5.45 -8.67 -12.83
CA PRO A 130 6.50 -9.67 -13.03
C PRO A 130 7.84 -9.07 -13.48
N SER A 131 7.86 -7.89 -14.11
CA SER A 131 9.12 -7.23 -14.50
C SER A 131 10.01 -6.86 -13.32
N GLU A 132 9.44 -6.74 -12.11
CA GLU A 132 10.18 -6.40 -10.89
C GLU A 132 10.88 -7.63 -10.26
N ALA A 133 10.73 -8.84 -10.82
CA ALA A 133 11.29 -10.07 -10.26
C ALA A 133 12.79 -9.96 -9.95
N SER A 134 13.59 -9.51 -10.93
CA SER A 134 15.04 -9.36 -10.77
C SER A 134 15.45 -8.33 -9.71
N ARG A 135 14.62 -7.30 -9.49
CA ARG A 135 14.88 -6.30 -8.43
C ARG A 135 14.70 -6.93 -7.05
N LEU A 136 13.73 -7.83 -6.91
CA LEU A 136 13.38 -8.48 -5.64
C LEU A 136 14.31 -9.65 -5.29
N ASP A 137 15.18 -10.10 -6.20
CA ASP A 137 16.22 -11.11 -5.92
C ASP A 137 17.11 -10.69 -4.73
N ALA A 138 17.33 -9.39 -4.53
CA ALA A 138 18.09 -8.86 -3.39
C ALA A 138 17.46 -9.22 -2.03
N LEU A 139 16.14 -9.46 -1.96
CA LEU A 139 15.45 -9.86 -0.74
C LEU A 139 15.77 -11.31 -0.34
N LEU A 140 16.28 -12.13 -1.27
CA LEU A 140 16.70 -13.51 -1.00
C LEU A 140 18.06 -13.60 -0.32
N ALA A 141 18.82 -12.50 -0.26
CA ALA A 141 20.01 -12.45 0.58
C ALA A 141 19.58 -12.69 2.03
N LEU A 142 20.15 -13.72 2.66
CA LEU A 142 19.90 -14.05 4.06
C LEU A 142 20.43 -12.89 4.92
N PRO A 143 19.58 -12.18 5.68
CA PRO A 143 20.07 -11.27 6.70
C PRO A 143 20.69 -12.08 7.85
N ASP A 144 21.65 -11.47 8.56
CA ASP A 144 22.09 -12.00 9.86
C ASP A 144 20.87 -12.11 10.79
N GLU A 145 20.69 -13.25 11.47
CA GLU A 145 19.55 -13.42 12.38
C GLU A 145 19.65 -12.37 13.51
N PRO A 146 18.65 -11.49 13.67
CA PRO A 146 18.69 -10.51 14.75
C PRO A 146 18.62 -11.24 16.09
N GLU A 147 19.43 -10.82 17.08
CA GLU A 147 19.50 -11.45 18.42
C GLU A 147 18.14 -11.56 19.14
N ASN A 148 17.15 -10.74 18.73
CA ASN A 148 15.78 -10.72 19.26
C ASN A 148 14.74 -11.39 18.35
N ALA A 149 15.14 -12.13 17.31
CA ALA A 149 14.20 -12.84 16.45
C ALA A 149 13.44 -13.91 17.24
N SER A 150 12.13 -14.02 17.01
CA SER A 150 11.39 -15.17 17.51
C SER A 150 11.92 -16.46 16.86
N PRO A 151 12.13 -17.55 17.62
CA PRO A 151 12.68 -18.79 17.08
C PRO A 151 11.91 -19.28 15.84
N GLY A 152 12.61 -19.49 14.72
CA GLY A 152 12.02 -19.96 13.46
C GLY A 152 11.36 -18.88 12.59
N ALA A 153 11.26 -17.63 13.05
CA ALA A 153 10.71 -16.52 12.24
C ALA A 153 11.60 -16.20 11.02
N GLY A 154 12.94 -16.29 11.18
CA GLY A 154 13.90 -16.06 10.09
C GLY A 154 13.73 -17.06 8.94
N GLY A 155 13.55 -18.35 9.27
CA GLY A 155 13.27 -19.40 8.31
C GLY A 155 11.99 -19.17 7.52
N TYR A 156 10.91 -18.76 8.21
CA TYR A 156 9.64 -18.46 7.54
C TYR A 156 9.73 -17.22 6.64
N TRP A 157 10.38 -16.14 7.08
CA TRP A 157 10.61 -14.97 6.23
C TRP A 157 11.38 -15.34 4.97
N SER A 158 12.43 -16.14 5.11
CA SER A 158 13.24 -16.64 3.99
C SER A 158 12.38 -17.45 3.01
N GLU A 159 11.57 -18.39 3.51
CA GLU A 159 10.66 -19.19 2.68
C GLU A 159 9.62 -18.31 1.97
N ALA A 160 9.05 -17.33 2.67
CA ALA A 160 8.02 -16.45 2.14
C ALA A 160 8.58 -15.56 1.01
N PHE A 161 9.75 -14.96 1.18
CA PHE A 161 10.43 -14.19 0.12
C PHE A 161 10.87 -15.09 -1.04
N GLN A 162 11.42 -16.29 -0.75
CA GLN A 162 11.78 -17.26 -1.79
C GLN A 162 10.57 -17.62 -2.65
N ARG A 163 9.43 -17.90 -2.04
CA ARG A 163 8.19 -18.22 -2.75
C ARG A 163 7.74 -17.04 -3.62
N LEU A 164 7.70 -15.83 -3.06
CA LEU A 164 7.31 -14.62 -3.77
C LEU A 164 8.17 -14.40 -5.03
N VAL A 165 9.50 -14.39 -4.88
CA VAL A 165 10.43 -14.13 -5.97
C VAL A 165 10.37 -15.24 -7.03
N THR A 166 10.30 -16.50 -6.61
CA THR A 166 10.14 -17.64 -7.53
C THR A 166 8.85 -17.52 -8.35
N THR A 167 7.74 -17.14 -7.72
CA THR A 167 6.46 -16.92 -8.41
C THR A 167 6.55 -15.77 -9.43
N LEU A 168 7.23 -14.67 -9.10
CA LEU A 168 7.38 -13.54 -10.02
C LEU A 168 8.25 -13.89 -11.23
N HIS A 169 9.36 -14.60 -11.04
CA HIS A 169 10.18 -15.09 -12.15
C HIS A 169 9.40 -16.02 -13.08
N LEU A 170 8.60 -16.93 -12.52
CA LEU A 170 7.73 -17.80 -13.32
C LEU A 170 6.74 -16.98 -14.16
N ARG A 171 6.07 -16.01 -13.55
CA ARG A 171 5.12 -15.12 -14.25
C ARG A 171 5.82 -14.29 -15.34
N ALA A 172 7.03 -13.79 -15.08
CA ALA A 172 7.80 -12.99 -16.02
C ALA A 172 8.19 -13.82 -17.25
N ARG A 173 8.65 -15.06 -17.03
CA ARG A 173 8.95 -16.01 -18.09
C ARG A 173 7.71 -16.30 -18.95
N ILE A 174 6.57 -16.63 -18.32
CA ILE A 174 5.31 -16.85 -19.04
C ILE A 174 4.94 -15.63 -19.88
N HIS A 175 5.07 -14.42 -19.34
CA HIS A 175 4.77 -13.20 -20.07
C HIS A 175 5.66 -13.03 -21.31
N SER A 176 6.97 -13.27 -21.16
CA SER A 176 7.92 -13.20 -22.29
C SER A 176 7.61 -14.21 -23.39
N GLU A 177 7.08 -15.38 -23.05
CA GLU A 177 6.67 -16.41 -24.01
C GLU A 177 5.36 -16.02 -24.74
N LEU A 178 4.50 -15.21 -24.11
CA LEU A 178 3.22 -14.75 -24.67
C LEU A 178 3.34 -13.46 -25.51
N THR A 179 4.44 -12.72 -25.38
CA THR A 179 4.72 -11.48 -26.13
C THR A 179 6.02 -11.59 -26.92
N PRO A 180 6.02 -12.35 -28.05
CA PRO A 180 7.21 -12.59 -28.87
C PRO A 180 7.64 -11.37 -29.70
#